data_AF-L7FMC1-F1
#
_entry.id   AF-L7FMC1-F1
#
_cell.length_a   1.000
_cell.length_b   1.000
_cell.length_c   1.000
_cell.angle_alpha   90.00
_cell.angle_beta   90.00
_cell.angle_gamma   90.00
#
_symmetry.space_group_name_H-M   'P 1'
#
loop_
_entity.id
_entity.type
_entity.pdbx_description
1 polymer ?
#
loop_
_entity_poly.entity_id
_entity_poly.type
_entity_poly.pdbx_seq_one_letter_code
_entity_poly.pdbx_strand_id
1 'polypeptide(L)'
;NGGEIFNSNTDPIVIVLPRNGGGFVDAEDFLYKIISPSTNYEKANVARISESSEKVLRNGFGALIEDPVTHIRRVPRSNSYYDGDLGDFYNKPGSEFYGENKEVEFKHIQKSHLIENTRDFPTMNARKKNQIVVFSDHFCFSACSLFTYHFSEKKSAITATYCGLPDSTFRNLGESPTAVIQDDYIHDGLETVVKDMGFKMGISYLPTLPLNESDLVPNEYKVHQPMEHTNIQFYYGDEQSVDEFLEVAEAYIEKYKNWCETGELKEDIKCSENNASEVWGRLCENEYFNMDKCIFVRCADKYFYNNKTKACQIIECEEGQNITYNSKCTQNSDSEMWGSPCINNVLDSNNCSFMECKTGYLRDEIKNMCYKKECEDSTQIVENIKCPQASISELWGIKCINGRYNTENCEFMSCKSGYMYDDIKKTCVVQSSSCKDGEIRIDQMCKETSEKEFWAAKCVNGKYDNTNCVFYDCTPGYELNSDKECVKKTVCNEGAILPTKLCKDAKDGEIWAAKCINGSFNYTNCEFAQCDDGYTLSDDTNKRCVKNGENTDSATILCVVTLTLLMVILV
;
A
#
# COMPACT_ATOMS: atom_id res chain seq x y z
N ASN A 1 -4.97 14.87 -31.23
CA ASN A 1 -5.49 16.22 -31.53
C ASN A 1 -6.98 16.42 -31.27
N GLY A 2 -7.81 15.40 -30.99
CA GLY A 2 -9.25 15.62 -30.68
C GLY A 2 -9.54 16.13 -29.26
N GLY A 3 -8.83 15.65 -28.24
CA GLY A 3 -9.07 16.02 -26.83
C GLY A 3 -8.80 17.49 -26.49
N GLU A 4 -7.91 18.16 -27.23
CA GLU A 4 -7.56 19.58 -27.01
C GLU A 4 -8.77 20.50 -27.22
N ILE A 5 -9.67 20.15 -28.14
CA ILE A 5 -10.89 20.93 -28.42
C ILE A 5 -11.77 20.96 -27.17
N PHE A 6 -11.96 19.83 -26.49
CA PHE A 6 -12.75 19.76 -25.27
C PHE A 6 -12.14 20.59 -24.13
N ASN A 7 -10.81 20.67 -24.04
CA ASN A 7 -10.13 21.50 -23.05
C ASN A 7 -10.16 23.00 -23.37
N SER A 8 -10.45 23.38 -24.63
CA SER A 8 -10.43 24.79 -25.06
C SER A 8 -11.76 25.53 -24.89
N ASN A 9 -12.87 24.82 -24.64
CA ASN A 9 -14.19 25.41 -24.45
C ASN A 9 -14.89 24.83 -23.20
N THR A 10 -15.96 25.50 -22.76
CA THR A 10 -16.76 25.13 -21.58
C THR A 10 -18.22 24.84 -21.91
N ASP A 11 -18.57 24.83 -23.19
CA ASP A 11 -19.95 24.63 -23.65
C ASP A 11 -20.40 23.19 -23.37
N PRO A 12 -21.72 22.96 -23.27
CA PRO A 12 -22.28 21.61 -23.22
C PRO A 12 -21.83 20.76 -24.41
N ILE A 13 -21.76 19.45 -24.21
CA ILE A 13 -21.37 18.47 -25.23
C ILE A 13 -22.63 17.78 -25.73
N VAL A 14 -22.87 17.85 -27.03
CA VAL A 14 -23.93 17.10 -27.71
C VAL A 14 -23.29 16.06 -28.62
N ILE A 15 -23.69 14.80 -28.45
CA ILE A 15 -23.17 13.66 -29.21
C ILE A 15 -24.34 13.04 -29.94
N VAL A 16 -24.25 12.97 -31.27
CA VAL A 16 -25.22 12.28 -32.11
C VAL A 16 -24.53 11.08 -32.74
N LEU A 17 -25.11 9.89 -32.52
CA LEU A 17 -24.58 8.61 -33.02
C LEU A 17 -25.50 8.07 -34.13
N PRO A 18 -25.37 8.56 -35.38
CA PRO A 18 -26.18 8.12 -36.51
C PRO A 18 -25.68 6.81 -37.09
N ARG A 19 -26.53 5.79 -37.10
CA ARG A 19 -26.31 4.51 -37.78
C ARG A 19 -24.94 3.91 -37.47
N ASN A 20 -24.51 4.04 -36.22
CA ASN A 20 -23.16 3.74 -35.82
C ASN A 20 -23.01 2.25 -35.53
N GLY A 21 -22.42 1.53 -36.49
CA GLY A 21 -22.16 0.08 -36.38
C GLY A 21 -21.14 -0.33 -35.33
N GLY A 22 -20.56 0.61 -34.58
CA GLY A 22 -19.53 0.40 -33.58
C GLY A 22 -18.12 0.37 -34.16
N GLY A 23 -17.22 -0.40 -33.55
CA GLY A 23 -15.80 -0.38 -33.89
C GLY A 23 -14.93 -0.88 -32.76
N PHE A 24 -13.77 -0.25 -32.57
CA PHE A 24 -12.82 -0.66 -31.56
C PHE A 24 -13.25 -0.21 -30.15
N VAL A 25 -13.23 -1.15 -29.19
CA VAL A 25 -13.60 -0.90 -27.79
C VAL A 25 -12.63 0.05 -27.10
N ASP A 26 -11.35 0.03 -27.46
CA ASP A 26 -10.35 0.98 -26.93
C ASP A 26 -10.60 2.42 -27.40
N ALA A 27 -11.07 2.61 -28.63
CA ALA A 27 -11.45 3.94 -29.14
C ALA A 27 -12.70 4.48 -28.44
N GLU A 28 -13.70 3.61 -28.19
CA GLU A 28 -14.86 3.95 -27.38
C GLU A 28 -14.46 4.34 -25.96
N ASP A 29 -13.62 3.51 -25.34
CA ASP A 29 -13.14 3.75 -23.99
C ASP A 29 -12.43 5.10 -23.85
N PHE A 30 -11.50 5.36 -24.77
CA PHE A 30 -10.77 6.62 -24.82
C PHE A 30 -11.72 7.82 -24.98
N LEU A 31 -12.72 7.72 -25.84
CA LEU A 31 -13.71 8.78 -26.04
C LEU A 31 -14.55 9.00 -24.77
N TYR A 32 -15.02 7.93 -24.14
CA TYR A 32 -15.78 7.99 -22.90
C TYR A 32 -14.98 8.66 -21.77
N LYS A 33 -13.71 8.27 -21.58
CA LYS A 33 -12.82 8.87 -20.58
C LYS A 33 -12.55 10.36 -20.82
N ILE A 34 -12.54 10.82 -22.07
CA ILE A 34 -12.41 12.26 -22.37
C ILE A 34 -13.67 13.02 -21.95
N ILE A 35 -14.85 12.48 -22.27
CA ILE A 35 -16.13 13.17 -22.08
C ILE A 35 -16.57 13.13 -20.61
N SER A 36 -16.39 11.98 -19.94
CA SER A 36 -16.79 11.76 -18.56
C SER A 36 -15.66 11.13 -17.72
N PRO A 37 -14.57 11.87 -17.48
CA PRO A 37 -13.36 11.36 -16.81
C PRO A 37 -13.59 10.90 -15.37
N SER A 38 -14.62 11.42 -14.69
CA SER A 38 -14.92 11.08 -13.29
C SER A 38 -15.70 9.77 -13.11
N THR A 39 -16.25 9.19 -14.18
CA THR A 39 -17.17 8.05 -14.11
C THR A 39 -16.63 6.81 -14.79
N ASN A 40 -15.30 6.65 -14.81
CA ASN A 40 -14.61 5.54 -15.48
C ASN A 40 -15.25 4.17 -15.15
N TYR A 41 -15.19 3.25 -16.12
CA TYR A 41 -15.84 1.95 -16.06
C TYR A 41 -14.88 0.83 -16.43
N GLU A 42 -14.73 -0.14 -15.54
CA GLU A 42 -14.01 -1.37 -15.84
C GLU A 42 -14.94 -2.36 -16.55
N LYS A 43 -14.64 -2.63 -17.82
CA LYS A 43 -15.41 -3.53 -18.67
C LYS A 43 -15.07 -4.98 -18.35
N ALA A 44 -15.84 -5.54 -17.45
CA ALA A 44 -15.91 -6.95 -17.18
C ALA A 44 -16.52 -7.70 -18.37
N ASN A 45 -15.84 -8.71 -18.91
CA ASN A 45 -16.30 -9.51 -20.03
C ASN A 45 -16.31 -10.99 -19.68
N VAL A 46 -17.24 -11.71 -20.30
CA VAL A 46 -17.30 -13.18 -20.29
C VAL A 46 -17.51 -13.70 -21.70
N ALA A 47 -17.22 -14.97 -21.94
CA ALA A 47 -17.49 -15.67 -23.19
C ALA A 47 -18.06 -17.04 -22.87
N ARG A 48 -19.04 -17.50 -23.65
CA ARG A 48 -19.61 -18.84 -23.48
C ARG A 48 -18.53 -19.92 -23.63
N ILE A 49 -18.59 -20.99 -22.85
CA ILE A 49 -17.78 -22.19 -23.11
C ILE A 49 -18.32 -22.95 -24.32
N SER A 50 -17.52 -23.04 -25.37
CA SER A 50 -17.82 -23.79 -26.60
C SER A 50 -16.55 -24.05 -27.41
N GLU A 51 -16.59 -25.01 -28.33
CA GLU A 51 -15.48 -25.28 -29.25
C GLU A 51 -15.10 -24.04 -30.08
N SER A 52 -16.10 -23.29 -30.55
CA SER A 52 -15.87 -22.04 -31.30
C SER A 52 -15.19 -20.98 -30.43
N SER A 53 -15.61 -20.84 -29.18
CA SER A 53 -14.99 -19.92 -28.23
C SER A 53 -13.53 -20.26 -27.96
N GLU A 54 -13.24 -21.55 -27.83
CA GLU A 54 -11.87 -22.03 -27.67
C GLU A 54 -10.98 -21.61 -28.84
N LYS A 55 -11.45 -21.85 -30.07
CA LYS A 55 -10.74 -21.46 -31.30
C LYS A 55 -10.45 -19.96 -31.31
N VAL A 56 -11.45 -19.13 -31.01
CA VAL A 56 -11.30 -17.67 -30.99
C VAL A 56 -10.27 -17.24 -29.94
N LEU A 57 -10.32 -17.79 -28.72
CA LEU A 57 -9.34 -17.49 -27.66
C LEU A 57 -7.92 -17.87 -28.08
N ARG A 58 -7.75 -19.05 -28.69
CA ARG A 58 -6.46 -19.54 -29.18
C ARG A 58 -5.94 -18.74 -30.37
N ASN A 59 -6.84 -18.19 -31.20
CA ASN A 59 -6.52 -17.32 -32.34
C ASN A 59 -6.22 -15.87 -31.95
N GLY A 60 -5.78 -15.63 -30.71
CA GLY A 60 -5.25 -14.34 -30.26
C GLY A 60 -6.16 -13.54 -29.34
N PHE A 61 -7.48 -13.79 -29.31
CA PHE A 61 -8.37 -13.06 -28.37
C PHE A 61 -8.05 -13.36 -26.91
N GLY A 62 -7.60 -14.58 -26.59
CA GLY A 62 -7.16 -14.92 -25.23
C GLY A 62 -5.99 -14.06 -24.75
N ALA A 63 -5.16 -13.57 -25.68
CA ALA A 63 -4.05 -12.67 -25.38
C ALA A 63 -4.49 -11.21 -25.26
N LEU A 64 -5.71 -10.87 -25.67
CA LEU A 64 -6.30 -9.53 -25.54
C LEU A 64 -7.13 -9.36 -24.26
N ILE A 65 -7.23 -10.40 -23.43
CA ILE A 65 -7.93 -10.36 -22.16
C ILE A 65 -7.01 -10.70 -20.99
N GLU A 66 -7.30 -10.14 -19.83
CA GLU A 66 -6.56 -10.34 -18.59
C GLU A 66 -7.47 -10.66 -17.41
N ASP A 67 -6.86 -11.20 -16.36
CA ASP A 67 -7.50 -11.40 -15.08
C ASP A 67 -7.79 -10.05 -14.39
N PRO A 68 -9.04 -9.77 -13.99
CA PRO A 68 -9.42 -8.48 -13.39
C PRO A 68 -8.71 -8.14 -12.07
N VAL A 69 -8.21 -9.14 -11.35
CA VAL A 69 -7.62 -8.97 -10.01
C VAL A 69 -6.10 -8.87 -10.11
N THR A 70 -5.49 -9.73 -10.92
CA THR A 70 -4.03 -9.82 -11.02
C THR A 70 -3.47 -9.01 -12.19
N HIS A 71 -4.31 -8.58 -13.14
CA HIS A 71 -3.91 -7.93 -14.39
C HIS A 71 -2.91 -8.75 -15.22
N ILE A 72 -2.92 -10.08 -15.02
CA ILE A 72 -2.11 -11.00 -15.80
C ILE A 72 -2.93 -11.46 -17.01
N ARG A 73 -2.33 -11.39 -18.21
CA ARG A 73 -2.97 -11.87 -19.45
C ARG A 73 -3.42 -13.32 -19.29
N ARG A 74 -4.62 -13.62 -19.77
CA ARG A 74 -5.18 -14.98 -19.73
C ARG A 74 -4.40 -15.95 -20.61
N VAL A 75 -3.93 -15.47 -21.77
CA VAL A 75 -3.06 -16.22 -22.68
C VAL A 75 -1.83 -15.37 -23.04
N PRO A 76 -0.62 -15.95 -23.16
CA PRO A 76 0.55 -15.24 -23.67
C PRO A 76 0.32 -14.69 -25.08
N ARG A 77 0.98 -13.58 -25.42
CA ARG A 77 0.90 -13.01 -26.78
C ARG A 77 1.58 -13.96 -27.78
N SER A 78 0.81 -14.42 -28.76
CA SER A 78 1.29 -15.26 -29.86
C SER A 78 0.93 -14.59 -31.19
N ASN A 79 1.78 -14.76 -32.20
CA ASN A 79 1.52 -14.29 -33.57
C ASN A 79 0.72 -15.32 -34.40
N SER A 80 0.37 -16.45 -33.79
CA SER A 80 -0.34 -17.58 -34.40
C SER A 80 -1.24 -18.26 -33.37
N TYR A 81 -1.98 -19.29 -33.79
CA TYR A 81 -2.73 -20.20 -32.92
C TYR A 81 -1.94 -20.59 -31.65
N TYR A 82 -2.56 -20.48 -30.49
CA TYR A 82 -2.00 -20.90 -29.20
C TYR A 82 -2.43 -22.34 -28.88
N ASP A 83 -1.46 -23.26 -28.89
CA ASP A 83 -1.64 -24.69 -28.65
C ASP A 83 -1.45 -25.10 -27.17
N GLY A 84 -1.01 -24.19 -26.31
CA GLY A 84 -0.80 -24.43 -24.89
C GLY A 84 -2.10 -24.59 -24.09
N ASP A 85 -1.96 -24.88 -22.81
CA ASP A 85 -3.11 -24.92 -21.90
C ASP A 85 -3.73 -23.52 -21.77
N LEU A 86 -5.06 -23.42 -21.91
CA LEU A 86 -5.80 -22.19 -21.62
C LEU A 86 -5.93 -21.99 -20.10
N GLY A 87 -5.62 -22.99 -19.28
CA GLY A 87 -5.58 -22.84 -17.84
C GLY A 87 -6.95 -22.60 -17.21
N ASP A 88 -6.94 -22.22 -15.94
CA ASP A 88 -8.14 -22.25 -15.09
C ASP A 88 -9.26 -21.31 -15.55
N PHE A 89 -8.94 -20.19 -16.20
CA PHE A 89 -9.98 -19.23 -16.65
C PHE A 89 -10.96 -19.85 -17.66
N TYR A 90 -10.51 -20.86 -18.42
CA TYR A 90 -11.32 -21.62 -19.36
C TYR A 90 -11.65 -23.02 -18.84
N ASN A 91 -10.69 -23.73 -18.25
CA ASN A 91 -10.84 -25.12 -17.79
C ASN A 91 -11.68 -25.26 -16.51
N LYS A 92 -11.81 -24.18 -15.72
CA LYS A 92 -12.68 -24.09 -14.55
C LYS A 92 -13.69 -22.96 -14.76
N PRO A 93 -14.67 -23.17 -15.66
CA PRO A 93 -15.61 -22.12 -16.04
C PRO A 93 -16.55 -21.76 -14.90
N GLY A 94 -17.06 -20.53 -14.95
CA GLY A 94 -18.22 -20.11 -14.17
C GLY A 94 -19.52 -20.63 -14.78
N SER A 95 -20.58 -20.60 -13.96
CA SER A 95 -21.94 -20.89 -14.40
C SER A 95 -22.91 -19.91 -13.74
N GLU A 96 -23.70 -19.22 -14.55
CA GLU A 96 -24.96 -18.61 -14.12
C GLU A 96 -26.16 -19.46 -14.50
N PHE A 97 -27.26 -19.30 -13.77
CA PHE A 97 -28.53 -19.93 -14.08
C PHE A 97 -29.63 -18.87 -14.18
N TYR A 98 -30.29 -18.83 -15.33
CA TYR A 98 -31.35 -17.86 -15.64
C TYR A 98 -32.74 -18.52 -15.68
N GLY A 99 -33.77 -17.69 -15.54
CA GLY A 99 -35.17 -18.09 -15.43
C GLY A 99 -35.62 -18.30 -13.98
N GLU A 100 -36.94 -18.24 -13.74
CA GLU A 100 -37.53 -18.35 -12.39
C GLU A 100 -37.11 -19.63 -11.66
N ASN A 101 -37.00 -20.74 -12.40
CA ASN A 101 -36.59 -22.04 -11.85
C ASN A 101 -35.13 -22.41 -12.18
N LYS A 102 -34.28 -21.44 -12.59
CA LYS A 102 -32.86 -21.68 -12.93
C LYS A 102 -32.65 -22.75 -14.02
N GLU A 103 -33.53 -22.77 -15.01
CA GLU A 103 -33.60 -23.82 -16.03
C GLU A 103 -32.53 -23.67 -17.12
N VAL A 104 -32.05 -22.44 -17.34
CA VAL A 104 -31.08 -22.14 -18.38
C VAL A 104 -29.71 -21.93 -17.74
N GLU A 105 -28.81 -22.89 -17.91
CA GLU A 105 -27.42 -22.76 -17.50
C GLU A 105 -26.62 -22.01 -18.58
N PHE A 106 -25.93 -20.95 -18.18
CA PHE A 106 -24.93 -20.26 -18.98
C PHE A 106 -23.54 -20.55 -18.41
N LYS A 107 -22.81 -21.45 -19.07
CA LYS A 107 -21.39 -21.72 -18.76
C LYS A 107 -20.49 -20.76 -19.52
N HIS A 108 -19.57 -20.12 -18.83
CA HIS A 108 -18.72 -19.09 -19.40
C HIS A 108 -17.31 -19.13 -18.80
N ILE A 109 -16.35 -18.53 -19.52
CA ILE A 109 -15.01 -18.30 -18.97
C ILE A 109 -15.07 -17.39 -17.75
N GLN A 110 -14.10 -17.50 -16.86
CA GLN A 110 -13.98 -16.58 -15.73
C GLN A 110 -13.91 -15.12 -16.22
N LYS A 111 -14.53 -14.22 -15.44
CA LYS A 111 -14.58 -12.78 -15.72
C LYS A 111 -13.20 -12.26 -16.10
N SER A 112 -13.13 -11.51 -17.18
CA SER A 112 -11.87 -10.99 -17.74
C SER A 112 -12.03 -9.55 -18.20
N HIS A 113 -10.97 -8.76 -18.17
CA HIS A 113 -10.96 -7.41 -18.75
C HIS A 113 -10.31 -7.45 -20.12
N LEU A 114 -10.85 -6.65 -21.05
CA LEU A 114 -10.14 -6.38 -22.30
C LEU A 114 -8.93 -5.50 -21.97
N ILE A 115 -7.77 -5.84 -22.52
CA ILE A 115 -6.54 -5.09 -22.30
C ILE A 115 -6.59 -3.83 -23.15
N GLU A 116 -6.81 -2.70 -22.50
CA GLU A 116 -6.88 -1.38 -23.13
C GLU A 116 -5.47 -0.82 -23.36
N ASN A 117 -5.17 -0.37 -24.57
CA ASN A 117 -3.93 0.36 -24.89
C ASN A 117 -4.21 1.86 -25.08
N THR A 118 -5.17 2.40 -24.34
CA THR A 118 -5.53 3.82 -24.41
C THR A 118 -4.57 4.64 -23.56
N ARG A 119 -4.12 5.79 -24.07
CA ARG A 119 -3.37 6.75 -23.25
C ARG A 119 -4.35 7.55 -22.41
N ASP A 120 -4.00 7.81 -21.16
CA ASP A 120 -4.74 8.77 -20.35
C ASP A 120 -4.67 10.16 -21.00
N PHE A 121 -5.82 10.81 -21.11
CA PHE A 121 -5.93 12.20 -21.53
C PHE A 121 -6.44 13.04 -20.36
N PRO A 122 -5.63 13.98 -19.84
CA PRO A 122 -6.07 14.85 -18.75
C PRO A 122 -7.09 15.88 -19.29
N THR A 123 -8.37 15.59 -19.08
CA THR A 123 -9.45 16.55 -19.35
C THR A 123 -9.48 17.62 -18.27
N MET A 124 -9.16 18.86 -18.64
CA MET A 124 -9.15 20.02 -17.74
C MET A 124 -10.56 20.59 -17.54
N ASN A 125 -11.37 20.59 -18.60
CA ASN A 125 -12.74 21.12 -18.60
C ASN A 125 -13.75 19.97 -18.69
N ALA A 126 -13.86 19.15 -17.65
CA ALA A 126 -14.87 18.10 -17.60
C ALA A 126 -16.27 18.73 -17.49
N ARG A 127 -17.24 18.28 -18.31
CA ARG A 127 -18.62 18.76 -18.25
C ARG A 127 -19.35 18.05 -17.12
N LYS A 128 -20.35 18.71 -16.54
CA LYS A 128 -21.28 18.05 -15.63
C LYS A 128 -22.16 17.09 -16.42
N LYS A 129 -22.65 16.03 -15.79
CA LYS A 129 -23.53 15.03 -16.41
C LYS A 129 -24.78 15.62 -17.09
N ASN A 130 -25.32 16.70 -16.55
CA ASN A 130 -26.47 17.39 -17.13
C ASN A 130 -26.13 18.37 -18.26
N GLN A 131 -24.85 18.49 -18.63
CA GLN A 131 -24.34 19.26 -19.77
C GLN A 131 -23.82 18.35 -20.89
N ILE A 132 -24.07 17.04 -20.78
CA ILE A 132 -23.71 16.06 -21.80
C ILE A 132 -25.01 15.42 -22.25
N VAL A 133 -25.30 15.49 -23.56
CA VAL A 133 -26.47 14.86 -24.17
C VAL A 133 -26.01 13.86 -25.21
N VAL A 134 -26.44 12.61 -25.09
CA VAL A 134 -26.05 11.53 -25.99
C VAL A 134 -27.29 10.99 -26.70
N PHE A 135 -27.36 11.24 -28.00
CA PHE A 135 -28.39 10.74 -28.89
C PHE A 135 -27.93 9.47 -29.60
N SER A 136 -28.75 8.44 -29.54
CA SER A 136 -28.55 7.17 -30.24
C SER A 136 -29.80 6.80 -31.06
N ASP A 137 -29.59 6.18 -32.21
CA ASP A 137 -30.65 5.51 -32.95
C ASP A 137 -30.63 4.00 -32.70
N HIS A 138 -31.60 3.29 -33.28
CA HIS A 138 -31.70 1.82 -33.20
C HIS A 138 -30.58 1.08 -33.93
N PHE A 139 -29.68 1.79 -34.62
CA PHE A 139 -28.56 1.21 -35.36
C PHE A 139 -27.22 1.44 -34.65
N CYS A 140 -27.24 1.83 -33.37
CA CYS A 140 -26.07 1.97 -32.52
C CYS A 140 -25.61 0.59 -32.02
N PHE A 141 -24.65 -0.03 -32.71
CA PHE A 141 -24.18 -1.40 -32.46
C PHE A 141 -22.80 -1.46 -31.81
N SER A 142 -22.45 -2.61 -31.22
CA SER A 142 -21.09 -2.91 -30.75
C SER A 142 -20.55 -1.85 -29.79
N ALA A 143 -19.37 -1.28 -30.04
CA ALA A 143 -18.78 -0.21 -29.25
C ALA A 143 -19.71 1.01 -29.10
N CYS A 144 -20.59 1.29 -30.08
CA CYS A 144 -21.60 2.35 -29.90
C CYS A 144 -22.57 2.01 -28.76
N SER A 145 -23.09 0.78 -28.73
CA SER A 145 -23.99 0.34 -27.66
C SER A 145 -23.31 0.36 -26.30
N LEU A 146 -22.03 -0.05 -26.22
CA LEU A 146 -21.25 0.08 -24.99
C LEU A 146 -21.17 1.51 -24.50
N PHE A 147 -20.78 2.42 -25.40
CA PHE A 147 -20.64 3.84 -25.09
C PHE A 147 -21.92 4.40 -24.47
N THR A 148 -23.08 4.12 -25.07
CA THR A 148 -24.37 4.64 -24.59
C THR A 148 -24.85 3.94 -23.32
N TYR A 149 -24.61 2.64 -23.17
CA TYR A 149 -24.91 1.89 -21.95
C TYR A 149 -24.10 2.40 -20.77
N HIS A 150 -22.82 2.71 -20.96
CA HIS A 150 -21.98 3.25 -19.90
C HIS A 150 -22.51 4.58 -19.38
N PHE A 151 -22.94 5.49 -20.27
CA PHE A 151 -23.58 6.74 -19.86
C PHE A 151 -24.87 6.51 -19.06
N SER A 152 -25.66 5.51 -19.45
CA SER A 152 -26.90 5.15 -18.77
C SER A 152 -26.63 4.57 -17.37
N GLU A 153 -25.80 3.51 -17.27
CA GLU A 153 -25.54 2.83 -16.00
C GLU A 153 -24.83 3.74 -14.99
N LYS A 154 -23.90 4.56 -15.45
CA LYS A 154 -23.19 5.54 -14.59
C LYS A 154 -24.00 6.81 -14.35
N LYS A 155 -25.14 7.00 -15.01
CA LYS A 155 -25.92 8.25 -14.97
C LYS A 155 -25.02 9.47 -15.24
N SER A 156 -24.14 9.36 -16.22
CA SER A 156 -23.09 10.36 -16.50
C SER A 156 -23.41 11.28 -17.67
N ALA A 157 -24.54 11.07 -18.36
CA ALA A 157 -25.09 11.98 -19.37
C ALA A 157 -26.62 11.85 -19.45
N ILE A 158 -27.27 12.84 -20.07
CA ILE A 158 -28.66 12.73 -20.49
C ILE A 158 -28.69 11.86 -21.76
N THR A 159 -29.23 10.65 -21.64
CA THR A 159 -29.29 9.70 -22.74
C THR A 159 -30.64 9.76 -23.44
N ALA A 160 -30.62 9.87 -24.77
CA ALA A 160 -31.82 10.02 -25.58
C ALA A 160 -31.80 9.07 -26.78
N THR A 161 -32.97 8.56 -27.14
CA THR A 161 -33.17 7.88 -28.43
C THR A 161 -33.87 8.81 -29.42
N TYR A 162 -33.52 8.69 -30.68
CA TYR A 162 -34.24 9.33 -31.79
C TYR A 162 -34.58 8.29 -32.85
N CYS A 163 -35.49 8.64 -33.76
CA CYS A 163 -36.11 7.70 -34.70
C CYS A 163 -36.90 6.58 -34.00
N GLY A 164 -37.55 5.71 -34.77
CA GLY A 164 -38.45 4.67 -34.27
C GLY A 164 -39.92 5.09 -34.21
N LEU A 165 -40.77 4.20 -33.70
CA LEU A 165 -42.22 4.42 -33.63
C LEU A 165 -42.55 5.37 -32.46
N PRO A 166 -43.06 6.60 -32.68
CA PRO A 166 -43.20 7.63 -31.65
C PRO A 166 -43.88 7.15 -30.36
N ASP A 167 -44.91 6.30 -30.46
CA ASP A 167 -45.71 5.85 -29.32
C ASP A 167 -45.20 4.56 -28.64
N SER A 168 -44.15 3.93 -29.16
CA SER A 168 -43.61 2.71 -28.54
C SER A 168 -42.87 3.06 -27.24
N THR A 169 -43.17 2.35 -26.16
CA THR A 169 -42.42 2.44 -24.89
C THR A 169 -41.19 1.55 -24.88
N PHE A 170 -40.99 0.71 -25.91
CA PHE A 170 -39.81 -0.13 -26.05
C PHE A 170 -38.72 0.68 -26.78
N ARG A 171 -37.80 1.24 -26.00
CA ARG A 171 -36.63 1.98 -26.47
C ARG A 171 -35.36 1.36 -25.90
N ASN A 172 -34.30 1.38 -26.68
CA ASN A 172 -32.98 0.91 -26.26
C ASN A 172 -31.92 1.88 -26.80
N LEU A 173 -30.93 2.21 -25.99
CA LEU A 173 -29.83 3.14 -26.32
C LEU A 173 -28.81 2.61 -27.34
N GLY A 174 -29.07 1.42 -27.87
CA GLY A 174 -28.26 0.71 -28.84
C GLY A 174 -28.69 -0.75 -28.88
N GLU A 175 -28.20 -1.49 -29.85
CA GLU A 175 -28.46 -2.93 -29.98
C GLU A 175 -27.11 -3.64 -29.98
N SER A 176 -26.95 -4.75 -29.26
CA SER A 176 -25.63 -5.36 -29.13
C SER A 176 -25.35 -6.42 -30.19
N PRO A 177 -24.23 -6.27 -30.91
CA PRO A 177 -23.12 -7.18 -30.60
C PRO A 177 -21.79 -6.48 -30.31
N THR A 178 -21.30 -6.49 -29.05
CA THR A 178 -20.11 -5.82 -28.52
C THR A 178 -18.82 -6.08 -29.27
N ALA A 179 -18.36 -7.33 -29.31
CA ALA A 179 -17.17 -7.74 -30.03
C ALA A 179 -17.59 -8.61 -31.22
N VAL A 180 -17.62 -8.03 -32.42
CA VAL A 180 -18.03 -8.73 -33.63
C VAL A 180 -16.84 -9.49 -34.20
N ILE A 181 -16.81 -10.81 -34.01
CA ILE A 181 -15.91 -11.68 -34.77
C ILE A 181 -16.49 -11.95 -36.14
N GLN A 182 -15.65 -11.91 -37.18
CA GLN A 182 -16.02 -12.34 -38.51
C GLN A 182 -15.77 -13.86 -38.67
N ASP A 183 -16.45 -14.46 -39.64
CA ASP A 183 -16.38 -15.89 -39.97
C ASP A 183 -14.93 -16.41 -40.09
N ASP A 184 -14.04 -15.62 -40.70
CA ASP A 184 -12.63 -15.94 -40.89
C ASP A 184 -11.86 -16.17 -39.59
N TYR A 185 -12.17 -15.44 -38.51
CA TYR A 185 -11.54 -15.64 -37.21
C TYR A 185 -11.98 -16.92 -36.49
N ILE A 186 -13.19 -17.40 -36.76
CA ILE A 186 -13.73 -18.65 -36.21
C ILE A 186 -13.02 -19.85 -36.86
N HIS A 187 -12.73 -19.72 -38.16
CA HIS A 187 -12.21 -20.79 -39.00
C HIS A 187 -10.73 -20.66 -39.37
N ASP A 188 -10.00 -19.68 -38.80
CA ASP A 188 -8.58 -19.40 -39.13
C ASP A 188 -8.34 -19.18 -40.64
N GLY A 189 -9.35 -18.64 -41.34
CA GLY A 189 -9.36 -18.50 -42.79
C GLY A 189 -9.38 -19.82 -43.59
N LEU A 190 -9.54 -20.97 -42.93
CA LEU A 190 -9.50 -22.31 -43.55
C LEU A 190 -10.87 -22.79 -44.05
N GLU A 191 -11.96 -22.30 -43.46
CA GLU A 191 -13.32 -22.58 -43.91
C GLU A 191 -14.03 -21.27 -44.26
N THR A 192 -14.36 -21.08 -45.53
CA THR A 192 -15.02 -19.90 -46.09
C THR A 192 -16.51 -20.14 -46.35
N VAL A 193 -17.16 -21.00 -45.56
CA VAL A 193 -18.48 -21.57 -45.88
C VAL A 193 -19.52 -20.48 -46.17
N VAL A 194 -19.54 -19.40 -45.38
CA VAL A 194 -20.55 -18.33 -45.53
C VAL A 194 -20.13 -17.29 -46.56
N LYS A 195 -18.83 -16.98 -46.62
CA LYS A 195 -18.26 -16.00 -47.56
C LYS A 195 -18.34 -16.48 -49.02
N ASP A 196 -18.10 -17.76 -49.28
CA ASP A 196 -18.20 -18.34 -50.61
C ASP A 196 -19.65 -18.37 -51.12
N MET A 197 -20.63 -18.31 -50.21
CA MET A 197 -22.05 -18.12 -50.54
C MET A 197 -22.43 -16.65 -50.75
N GLY A 198 -21.47 -15.72 -50.67
CA GLY A 198 -21.69 -14.28 -50.83
C GLY A 198 -22.21 -13.57 -49.58
N PHE A 199 -22.22 -14.23 -48.42
CA PHE A 199 -22.67 -13.67 -47.15
C PHE A 199 -21.49 -13.27 -46.27
N LYS A 200 -21.74 -12.33 -45.34
CA LYS A 200 -20.80 -11.99 -44.28
C LYS A 200 -21.50 -12.15 -42.94
N MET A 201 -20.94 -12.98 -42.07
CA MET A 201 -21.44 -13.17 -40.71
C MET A 201 -20.57 -12.41 -39.71
N GLY A 202 -21.23 -11.79 -38.73
CA GLY A 202 -20.60 -11.20 -37.56
C GLY A 202 -21.30 -11.71 -36.30
N ILE A 203 -20.54 -12.14 -35.29
CA ILE A 203 -21.08 -12.70 -34.04
C ILE A 203 -20.54 -11.91 -32.85
N SER A 204 -21.40 -11.53 -31.90
CA SER A 204 -20.95 -11.02 -30.59
C SER A 204 -20.25 -12.12 -29.82
N TYR A 205 -19.00 -11.92 -29.43
CA TYR A 205 -18.21 -12.95 -28.76
C TYR A 205 -17.97 -12.71 -27.26
N LEU A 206 -17.69 -11.46 -26.88
CA LEU A 206 -17.36 -11.06 -25.51
C LEU A 206 -18.43 -10.10 -24.97
N PRO A 207 -19.56 -10.63 -24.47
CA PRO A 207 -20.52 -9.80 -23.76
C PRO A 207 -19.94 -9.21 -22.46
N THR A 208 -20.35 -8.00 -22.15
CA THR A 208 -19.97 -7.20 -21.00
C THR A 208 -20.92 -7.41 -19.83
N LEU A 209 -20.38 -7.54 -18.62
CA LEU A 209 -21.15 -7.64 -17.39
C LEU A 209 -21.44 -6.23 -16.85
N PRO A 210 -22.62 -6.00 -16.26
CA PRO A 210 -22.99 -4.70 -15.70
C PRO A 210 -22.07 -4.27 -14.56
N LEU A 211 -22.13 -2.98 -14.24
CA LEU A 211 -21.47 -2.42 -13.06
C LEU A 211 -21.92 -3.02 -11.73
N ASN A 212 -23.20 -3.39 -11.63
CA ASN A 212 -23.71 -4.02 -10.43
C ASN A 212 -23.25 -5.49 -10.40
N GLU A 213 -22.28 -5.81 -9.54
CA GLU A 213 -21.72 -7.16 -9.43
C GLU A 213 -22.74 -8.23 -9.00
N SER A 214 -23.89 -7.83 -8.43
CA SER A 214 -24.98 -8.76 -8.12
C SER A 214 -25.84 -9.12 -9.33
N ASP A 215 -25.78 -8.33 -10.41
CA ASP A 215 -26.47 -8.58 -11.66
C ASP A 215 -25.52 -9.31 -12.62
N LEU A 216 -25.76 -10.59 -12.83
CA LEU A 216 -24.91 -11.45 -13.64
C LEU A 216 -25.45 -11.64 -15.06
N VAL A 217 -26.49 -10.90 -15.46
CA VAL A 217 -26.97 -10.90 -16.84
C VAL A 217 -26.09 -9.95 -17.64
N PRO A 218 -25.42 -10.38 -18.73
CA PRO A 218 -24.64 -9.47 -19.54
C PRO A 218 -25.48 -8.35 -20.19
N ASN A 219 -24.87 -7.19 -20.37
CA ASN A 219 -25.51 -5.96 -20.84
C ASN A 219 -26.09 -6.08 -22.24
N GLU A 220 -25.58 -7.00 -23.05
CA GLU A 220 -26.05 -7.32 -24.38
C GLU A 220 -27.43 -7.98 -24.40
N TYR A 221 -27.82 -8.60 -23.29
CA TYR A 221 -29.13 -9.23 -23.14
C TYR A 221 -30.13 -8.35 -22.38
N LYS A 222 -29.77 -7.10 -22.10
CA LYS A 222 -30.61 -6.14 -21.39
C LYS A 222 -31.13 -5.05 -22.32
N VAL A 223 -32.27 -4.51 -21.93
CA VAL A 223 -32.81 -3.28 -22.52
C VAL A 223 -32.34 -2.11 -21.68
N HIS A 224 -31.48 -1.27 -22.26
CA HIS A 224 -31.00 -0.04 -21.66
C HIS A 224 -31.90 1.11 -22.08
N GLN A 225 -32.89 1.39 -21.24
CA GLN A 225 -33.87 2.43 -21.50
C GLN A 225 -33.19 3.81 -21.49
N PRO A 226 -33.47 4.66 -22.49
CA PRO A 226 -33.04 6.05 -22.46
C PRO A 226 -33.79 6.84 -21.38
N MET A 227 -33.21 7.97 -20.96
CA MET A 227 -33.93 8.96 -20.16
C MET A 227 -35.00 9.68 -21.00
N GLU A 228 -34.72 9.88 -22.28
CA GLU A 228 -35.55 10.67 -23.19
C GLU A 228 -35.75 10.03 -24.56
N HIS A 229 -36.80 10.48 -25.25
CA HIS A 229 -37.02 10.19 -26.66
C HIS A 229 -37.36 11.49 -27.38
N THR A 230 -36.74 11.70 -28.55
CA THR A 230 -37.05 12.83 -29.42
C THR A 230 -37.61 12.36 -30.76
N ASN A 231 -38.54 13.13 -31.29
CA ASN A 231 -39.21 12.87 -32.56
C ASN A 231 -38.43 13.47 -33.74
N ILE A 232 -37.13 13.21 -33.81
CA ILE A 232 -36.29 13.50 -34.97
C ILE A 232 -36.04 12.19 -35.70
N GLN A 233 -36.27 12.16 -37.02
CA GLN A 233 -36.26 10.91 -37.79
C GLN A 233 -34.86 10.50 -38.25
N PHE A 234 -34.03 11.46 -38.66
CA PHE A 234 -32.71 11.22 -39.22
C PHE A 234 -31.74 12.33 -38.84
N TYR A 235 -30.45 11.99 -38.80
CA TYR A 235 -29.37 12.95 -38.74
C TYR A 235 -28.55 12.87 -40.02
N TYR A 236 -28.45 13.98 -40.75
CA TYR A 236 -27.77 14.04 -42.04
C TYR A 236 -26.37 14.67 -41.96
N GLY A 237 -26.05 15.33 -40.85
CA GLY A 237 -24.77 16.04 -40.66
C GLY A 237 -24.68 17.36 -41.43
N ASP A 238 -25.82 17.87 -41.89
CA ASP A 238 -25.97 19.23 -42.43
C ASP A 238 -26.36 20.22 -41.33
N GLU A 239 -26.30 21.52 -41.63
CA GLU A 239 -26.61 22.61 -40.68
C GLU A 239 -28.01 22.46 -40.08
N GLN A 240 -29.01 22.13 -40.91
CA GLN A 240 -30.39 21.95 -40.44
C GLN A 240 -30.51 20.83 -39.41
N SER A 241 -29.99 19.63 -39.70
CA SER A 241 -30.05 18.52 -38.75
C SER A 241 -29.19 18.78 -37.51
N VAL A 242 -28.10 19.54 -37.60
CA VAL A 242 -27.35 19.97 -36.41
C VAL A 242 -28.20 20.88 -35.53
N ASP A 243 -28.82 21.92 -36.10
CA ASP A 243 -29.64 22.88 -35.36
C ASP A 243 -30.84 22.20 -34.66
N GLU A 244 -31.52 21.27 -35.35
CA GLU A 244 -32.64 20.51 -34.77
C GLU A 244 -32.22 19.72 -33.52
N PHE A 245 -31.05 19.08 -33.54
CA PHE A 245 -30.54 18.33 -32.39
C PHE A 245 -30.04 19.25 -31.27
N LEU A 246 -29.46 20.41 -31.60
CA LEU A 246 -29.03 21.40 -30.60
C LEU A 246 -30.23 22.00 -29.86
N GLU A 247 -31.32 22.34 -30.55
CA GLU A 247 -32.55 22.84 -29.93
C GLU A 247 -33.14 21.83 -28.92
N VAL A 248 -33.19 20.55 -29.30
CA VAL A 248 -33.65 19.48 -28.40
C VAL A 248 -32.68 19.28 -27.22
N ALA A 249 -31.37 19.33 -27.47
CA ALA A 249 -30.37 19.20 -26.43
C ALA A 249 -30.47 20.33 -25.39
N GLU A 250 -30.66 21.57 -25.83
CA GLU A 250 -30.87 22.73 -24.95
C GLU A 250 -32.11 22.52 -24.06
N ALA A 251 -33.21 22.04 -24.63
CA ALA A 251 -34.43 21.74 -23.87
C ALA A 251 -34.19 20.65 -22.80
N TYR A 252 -33.42 19.60 -23.11
CA TYR A 252 -33.06 18.58 -22.13
C TYR A 252 -32.10 19.10 -21.06
N ILE A 253 -31.07 19.85 -21.42
CA ILE A 253 -30.14 20.45 -20.45
C ILE A 253 -30.90 21.34 -19.45
N GLU A 254 -31.85 22.14 -19.93
CA GLU A 254 -32.70 22.97 -19.07
C GLU A 254 -33.62 22.13 -18.18
N LYS A 255 -34.24 21.07 -18.72
CA LYS A 255 -35.07 20.12 -17.94
C LYS A 255 -34.27 19.46 -16.81
N TYR A 256 -33.03 19.07 -17.07
CA TYR A 256 -32.15 18.38 -16.12
C TYR A 256 -31.14 19.30 -15.42
N LYS A 257 -31.33 20.62 -15.45
CA LYS A 257 -30.39 21.59 -14.84
C LYS A 257 -30.13 21.38 -13.33
N ASN A 258 -31.07 20.75 -12.64
CA ASN A 258 -31.02 20.44 -11.22
C ASN A 258 -30.76 18.96 -10.91
N TRP A 259 -30.43 18.14 -11.92
CA TRP A 259 -30.10 16.73 -11.75
C TRP A 259 -28.78 16.58 -10.98
N CYS A 260 -28.76 15.70 -9.98
CA CYS A 260 -27.67 15.52 -9.03
C CYS A 260 -27.62 14.11 -8.45
N GLU A 261 -26.62 13.81 -7.64
CA GLU A 261 -26.55 12.54 -6.89
C GLU A 261 -27.18 12.68 -5.51
N THR A 262 -28.04 11.74 -5.10
CA THR A 262 -28.72 11.80 -3.80
C THR A 262 -27.72 11.99 -2.65
N GLY A 263 -27.93 13.03 -1.84
CA GLY A 263 -27.01 13.42 -0.77
C GLY A 263 -26.00 14.52 -1.15
N GLU A 264 -25.85 14.83 -2.45
CA GLU A 264 -25.01 15.93 -2.93
C GLU A 264 -25.51 17.28 -2.40
N LEU A 265 -24.56 18.16 -2.06
CA LEU A 265 -24.79 19.51 -1.59
C LEU A 265 -24.38 20.52 -2.65
N LYS A 266 -25.24 21.50 -2.94
CA LYS A 266 -24.93 22.60 -3.85
C LYS A 266 -25.19 23.93 -3.19
N GLU A 267 -24.17 24.78 -3.14
CA GLU A 267 -24.32 26.17 -2.72
C GLU A 267 -25.34 26.89 -3.63
N ASP A 268 -26.29 27.60 -3.03
CA ASP A 268 -27.32 28.34 -3.75
C ASP A 268 -27.49 29.70 -3.09
N ILE A 269 -27.15 30.77 -3.80
CA ILE A 269 -27.23 32.15 -3.29
C ILE A 269 -28.67 32.56 -2.92
N LYS A 270 -29.69 31.86 -3.44
CA LYS A 270 -31.09 32.08 -3.04
C LYS A 270 -31.40 31.47 -1.67
N CYS A 271 -30.60 30.52 -1.22
CA CYS A 271 -30.57 30.08 0.16
C CYS A 271 -29.62 31.00 0.93
N SER A 272 -30.17 32.05 1.52
CA SER A 272 -29.44 32.87 2.47
C SER A 272 -30.32 33.07 3.69
N GLU A 273 -29.99 32.41 4.79
CA GLU A 273 -30.29 32.99 6.10
C GLU A 273 -29.29 34.15 6.29
N ASN A 274 -29.73 35.34 6.71
CA ASN A 274 -28.92 36.56 6.77
C ASN A 274 -27.76 36.49 7.78
N ASN A 275 -26.81 35.59 7.60
CA ASN A 275 -25.67 35.37 8.47
C ASN A 275 -24.39 35.23 7.63
N ALA A 276 -23.46 36.17 7.80
CA ALA A 276 -22.21 36.21 7.06
C ALA A 276 -21.25 35.05 7.40
N SER A 277 -21.54 34.27 8.46
CA SER A 277 -20.69 33.14 8.86
C SER A 277 -21.01 31.80 8.19
N GLU A 278 -22.11 31.71 7.43
CA GLU A 278 -22.65 30.45 6.93
C GLU A 278 -22.92 30.49 5.43
N VAL A 279 -22.63 29.38 4.74
CA VAL A 279 -22.96 29.15 3.34
C VAL A 279 -24.05 28.10 3.28
N TRP A 280 -25.15 28.49 2.68
CA TRP A 280 -26.36 27.69 2.57
C TRP A 280 -26.58 27.25 1.11
N GLY A 281 -27.40 26.22 0.95
CA GLY A 281 -27.59 25.60 -0.35
C GLY A 281 -28.72 24.58 -0.36
N ARG A 282 -28.67 23.68 -1.34
CA ARG A 282 -29.69 22.67 -1.61
C ARG A 282 -29.14 21.27 -1.35
N LEU A 283 -30.00 20.39 -0.86
CA LEU A 283 -29.75 18.95 -0.80
C LEU A 283 -30.31 18.29 -2.04
N CYS A 284 -29.55 17.38 -2.64
CA CYS A 284 -30.08 16.47 -3.63
C CYS A 284 -30.94 15.39 -2.98
N GLU A 285 -32.23 15.36 -3.28
CA GLU A 285 -33.19 14.35 -2.82
C GLU A 285 -33.86 13.74 -4.06
N ASN A 286 -33.85 12.40 -4.17
CA ASN A 286 -34.39 11.69 -5.33
C ASN A 286 -33.81 12.17 -6.66
N GLU A 287 -32.47 12.33 -6.73
CA GLU A 287 -31.73 12.76 -7.92
C GLU A 287 -31.96 14.20 -8.39
N TYR A 288 -32.72 15.02 -7.65
CA TYR A 288 -32.89 16.44 -7.96
C TYR A 288 -32.62 17.30 -6.73
N PHE A 289 -32.01 18.47 -6.95
CA PHE A 289 -31.85 19.44 -5.88
C PHE A 289 -33.23 19.92 -5.41
N ASN A 290 -33.50 19.76 -4.12
CA ASN A 290 -34.75 20.20 -3.52
C ASN A 290 -34.79 21.74 -3.49
N MET A 291 -35.51 22.33 -4.45
CA MET A 291 -35.61 23.79 -4.62
C MET A 291 -36.48 24.48 -3.56
N ASP A 292 -37.16 23.72 -2.69
CA ASP A 292 -38.02 24.26 -1.62
C ASP A 292 -37.32 24.26 -0.26
N LYS A 293 -36.23 23.52 -0.12
CA LYS A 293 -35.50 23.36 1.16
C LYS A 293 -34.10 23.96 1.07
N CYS A 294 -33.80 24.86 2.00
CA CYS A 294 -32.45 25.37 2.20
C CYS A 294 -31.79 24.60 3.34
N ILE A 295 -30.53 24.22 3.16
CA ILE A 295 -29.75 23.51 4.15
C ILE A 295 -28.35 24.11 4.29
N PHE A 296 -27.79 23.98 5.49
CA PHE A 296 -26.42 24.36 5.76
C PHE A 296 -25.46 23.48 4.94
N VAL A 297 -24.58 24.11 4.16
CA VAL A 297 -23.57 23.41 3.35
C VAL A 297 -22.23 23.44 4.06
N ARG A 298 -21.77 24.64 4.42
CA ARG A 298 -20.49 24.85 5.13
C ARG A 298 -20.47 26.21 5.80
N CYS A 299 -19.45 26.45 6.63
CA CYS A 299 -19.16 27.80 7.09
C CYS A 299 -18.54 28.65 5.96
N ALA A 300 -18.82 29.95 6.01
CA ALA A 300 -18.13 30.93 5.21
C ALA A 300 -16.64 30.97 5.59
N ASP A 301 -15.82 31.49 4.70
CA ASP A 301 -14.37 31.54 4.88
C ASP A 301 -14.03 32.26 6.19
N LYS A 302 -13.09 31.68 6.98
CA LYS A 302 -12.67 32.10 8.33
C LYS A 302 -13.62 31.74 9.48
N TYR A 303 -14.76 31.11 9.20
CA TYR A 303 -15.67 30.59 10.23
C TYR A 303 -15.62 29.06 10.30
N PHE A 304 -15.88 28.51 11.48
CA PHE A 304 -15.75 27.09 11.79
C PHE A 304 -17.01 26.55 12.46
N TYR A 305 -17.46 25.38 12.02
CA TYR A 305 -18.72 24.80 12.50
C TYR A 305 -18.51 24.20 13.88
N ASN A 306 -19.17 24.76 14.88
CA ASN A 306 -19.13 24.24 16.24
C ASN A 306 -20.23 23.19 16.43
N ASN A 307 -19.83 21.94 16.59
CA ASN A 307 -20.74 20.80 16.76
C ASN A 307 -21.64 20.89 18.01
N LYS A 308 -21.24 21.64 19.04
CA LYS A 308 -22.02 21.85 20.27
C LYS A 308 -23.07 22.94 20.11
N THR A 309 -22.71 24.08 19.54
CA THR A 309 -23.63 25.22 19.35
C THR A 309 -24.40 25.15 18.04
N LYS A 310 -24.03 24.26 17.12
CA LYS A 310 -24.59 24.11 15.77
C LYS A 310 -24.54 25.40 14.94
N ALA A 311 -23.46 26.17 15.10
CA ALA A 311 -23.26 27.46 14.43
C ALA A 311 -21.81 27.66 13.99
N CYS A 312 -21.62 28.49 12.96
CA CYS A 312 -20.29 28.88 12.47
C CYS A 312 -19.70 30.07 13.25
N GLN A 313 -18.49 29.89 13.78
CA GLN A 313 -17.80 30.83 14.67
C GLN A 313 -16.31 30.96 14.33
N ILE A 314 -15.70 32.09 14.64
CA ILE A 314 -14.24 32.30 14.47
C ILE A 314 -13.51 31.53 15.58
N ILE A 315 -12.41 30.85 15.23
CA ILE A 315 -11.48 30.27 16.22
C ILE A 315 -10.34 31.27 16.39
N GLU A 316 -10.27 31.88 17.57
CA GLU A 316 -9.15 32.73 17.99
C GLU A 316 -7.97 31.84 18.40
N CYS A 317 -6.77 32.18 17.95
CA CYS A 317 -5.54 31.50 18.37
C CYS A 317 -5.11 31.99 19.75
N GLU A 318 -4.45 31.13 20.54
CA GLU A 318 -3.83 31.56 21.80
C GLU A 318 -2.72 32.59 21.53
N GLU A 319 -2.55 33.55 22.45
CA GLU A 319 -1.59 34.64 22.31
C GLU A 319 -0.15 34.09 22.19
N GLY A 320 0.51 34.35 21.05
CA GLY A 320 1.86 33.84 20.74
C GLY A 320 1.91 32.50 20.00
N GLN A 321 0.77 31.89 19.66
CA GLN A 321 0.70 30.69 18.85
C GLN A 321 0.83 31.01 17.36
N ASN A 322 1.85 30.47 16.68
CA ASN A 322 2.12 30.73 15.25
C ASN A 322 1.44 29.74 14.30
N ILE A 323 1.26 28.48 14.71
CA ILE A 323 0.64 27.41 13.92
C ILE A 323 -0.15 26.49 14.86
N THR A 324 -1.36 26.09 14.47
CA THR A 324 -2.20 25.12 15.20
C THR A 324 -2.44 23.88 14.35
N TYR A 325 -2.33 22.69 14.95
CA TYR A 325 -2.59 21.43 14.26
C TYR A 325 -3.95 21.41 13.58
N ASN A 326 -3.98 21.06 12.30
CA ASN A 326 -5.20 21.00 11.50
C ASN A 326 -5.22 19.70 10.70
N SER A 327 -6.12 18.79 11.08
CA SER A 327 -6.30 17.50 10.40
C SER A 327 -6.80 17.61 8.96
N LYS A 328 -7.26 18.79 8.51
CA LYS A 328 -7.65 19.05 7.11
C LYS A 328 -6.48 19.40 6.21
N CYS A 329 -5.30 19.70 6.77
CA CYS A 329 -4.14 20.01 5.96
C CYS A 329 -3.61 18.78 5.24
N THR A 330 -3.46 18.88 3.92
CA THR A 330 -2.90 17.81 3.10
C THR A 330 -1.44 17.58 3.51
N GLN A 331 -1.15 16.37 3.97
CA GLN A 331 0.20 15.95 4.35
C GLN A 331 0.89 15.42 3.09
N ASN A 332 2.17 15.74 2.89
CA ASN A 332 2.93 15.14 1.77
C ASN A 332 3.27 13.67 2.08
N SER A 333 3.23 13.28 3.35
CA SER A 333 3.30 11.88 3.79
C SER A 333 2.70 11.70 5.18
N ASP A 334 2.33 10.46 5.52
CA ASP A 334 1.83 10.08 6.85
C ASP A 334 2.83 10.31 7.99
N SER A 335 4.07 10.69 7.69
CA SER A 335 5.12 10.97 8.65
C SER A 335 5.19 12.43 9.11
N GLU A 336 4.34 13.29 8.58
CA GLU A 336 4.35 14.73 8.84
C GLU A 336 3.17 15.17 9.71
N MET A 337 3.38 16.24 10.47
CA MET A 337 2.32 17.00 11.12
C MET A 337 2.24 18.37 10.46
N TRP A 338 1.03 18.71 10.02
CA TRP A 338 0.71 19.97 9.37
C TRP A 338 -0.36 20.70 10.17
N GLY A 339 -0.29 22.02 10.11
CA GLY A 339 -1.20 22.90 10.82
C GLY A 339 -1.47 24.16 10.04
N SER A 340 -2.39 24.95 10.54
CA SER A 340 -2.79 26.22 9.94
C SER A 340 -2.10 27.37 10.65
N PRO A 341 -1.51 28.33 9.92
CA PRO A 341 -0.83 29.47 10.52
C PRO A 341 -1.85 30.38 11.21
N CYS A 342 -1.42 31.02 12.28
CA CYS A 342 -2.17 32.08 12.95
C CYS A 342 -1.67 33.43 12.43
N ILE A 343 -2.56 34.20 11.80
CA ILE A 343 -2.26 35.54 11.28
C ILE A 343 -3.13 36.53 12.07
N ASN A 344 -2.49 37.47 12.78
CA ASN A 344 -3.18 38.43 13.64
C ASN A 344 -4.12 37.76 14.68
N ASN A 345 -3.65 36.70 15.34
CA ASN A 345 -4.42 35.90 16.33
C ASN A 345 -5.67 35.19 15.77
N VAL A 346 -5.79 35.06 14.44
CA VAL A 346 -6.87 34.30 13.79
C VAL A 346 -6.27 33.14 13.00
N LEU A 347 -6.87 31.95 13.13
CA LEU A 347 -6.44 30.75 12.43
C LEU A 347 -6.76 30.84 10.92
N ASP A 348 -5.74 30.78 10.07
CA ASP A 348 -5.88 30.74 8.61
C ASP A 348 -5.92 29.28 8.12
N SER A 349 -7.10 28.67 8.15
CA SER A 349 -7.27 27.27 7.77
C SER A 349 -7.14 26.97 6.27
N ASN A 350 -7.07 27.99 5.42
CA ASN A 350 -6.91 27.83 3.98
C ASN A 350 -5.44 27.66 3.58
N ASN A 351 -4.52 28.03 4.47
CA ASN A 351 -3.11 27.81 4.31
C ASN A 351 -2.64 26.70 5.25
N CYS A 352 -1.78 25.85 4.73
CA CYS A 352 -1.19 24.75 5.48
C CYS A 352 0.31 24.96 5.58
N SER A 353 0.80 24.92 6.80
CA SER A 353 2.21 25.08 7.15
C SER A 353 2.70 23.82 7.86
N PHE A 354 3.91 23.40 7.51
CA PHE A 354 4.57 22.28 8.16
C PHE A 354 4.81 22.64 9.63
N MET A 355 4.41 21.75 10.55
CA MET A 355 4.67 21.92 11.97
C MET A 355 5.94 21.16 12.36
N GLU A 356 5.92 19.84 12.22
CA GLU A 356 7.00 18.96 12.64
C GLU A 356 6.87 17.56 12.01
N CYS A 357 7.92 16.75 12.12
CA CYS A 357 7.84 15.32 11.81
C CYS A 357 7.24 14.57 12.99
N LYS A 358 6.43 13.52 12.72
CA LYS A 358 5.93 12.64 13.77
C LYS A 358 7.10 11.96 14.51
N THR A 359 6.87 11.57 15.77
CA THR A 359 7.85 10.86 16.60
C THR A 359 8.47 9.67 15.85
N GLY A 360 9.81 9.62 15.81
CA GLY A 360 10.56 8.60 15.08
C GLY A 360 10.89 8.96 13.63
N TYR A 361 10.55 10.17 13.18
CA TYR A 361 10.90 10.70 11.86
C TYR A 361 11.73 11.98 11.97
N LEU A 362 12.60 12.22 10.97
CA LEU A 362 13.46 13.39 10.86
C LEU A 362 13.18 14.13 9.54
N ARG A 363 13.41 15.45 9.50
CA ARG A 363 13.17 16.28 8.31
C ARG A 363 14.37 16.23 7.36
N ASP A 364 14.12 15.87 6.10
CA ASP A 364 15.06 16.09 5.01
C ASP A 364 14.86 17.51 4.48
N GLU A 365 15.78 18.42 4.79
CA GLU A 365 15.69 19.83 4.38
C GLU A 365 15.85 20.02 2.86
N ILE A 366 16.51 19.08 2.16
CA ILE A 366 16.75 19.16 0.72
C ILE A 366 15.50 18.72 -0.04
N LYS A 367 14.88 17.62 0.42
CA LYS A 367 13.68 17.06 -0.23
C LYS A 367 12.37 17.58 0.34
N ASN A 368 12.41 18.39 1.40
CA ASN A 368 11.24 18.92 2.09
C ASN A 368 10.24 17.81 2.50
N MET A 369 10.74 16.71 3.06
CA MET A 369 9.90 15.60 3.52
C MET A 369 10.44 14.94 4.79
N CYS A 370 9.57 14.36 5.61
CA CYS A 370 9.99 13.59 6.77
C CYS A 370 10.38 12.15 6.37
N TYR A 371 11.38 11.59 7.06
CA TYR A 371 11.84 10.22 6.85
C TYR A 371 12.03 9.48 8.15
N LYS A 372 11.81 8.16 8.12
CA LYS A 372 11.93 7.31 9.30
C LYS A 372 13.37 7.28 9.77
N LYS A 373 13.60 7.56 11.04
CA LYS A 373 14.90 7.39 11.70
C LYS A 373 15.18 5.89 11.82
N GLU A 374 16.23 5.41 11.16
CA GLU A 374 16.58 3.98 11.11
C GLU A 374 17.57 3.59 12.21
N CYS A 375 18.35 4.55 12.69
CA CYS A 375 19.42 4.32 13.66
C CYS A 375 19.75 5.62 14.42
N GLU A 376 20.52 5.48 15.51
CA GLU A 376 21.15 6.61 16.20
C GLU A 376 22.54 6.86 15.60
N ASP A 377 22.91 8.13 15.45
CA ASP A 377 24.22 8.49 14.91
C ASP A 377 25.32 7.89 15.79
N SER A 378 26.18 7.10 15.15
CA SER A 378 27.19 6.31 15.82
C SER A 378 28.47 6.28 14.99
N THR A 379 29.60 6.37 15.67
CA THR A 379 30.92 6.19 15.06
C THR A 379 31.24 4.71 14.80
N GLN A 380 30.44 3.78 15.33
CA GLN A 380 30.64 2.34 15.14
C GLN A 380 30.10 1.88 13.79
N ILE A 381 30.91 1.10 13.08
CA ILE A 381 30.57 0.49 11.80
C ILE A 381 29.77 -0.80 12.10
N VAL A 382 28.55 -0.90 11.57
CA VAL A 382 27.70 -2.08 11.71
C VAL A 382 27.71 -2.88 10.42
N GLU A 383 27.89 -4.20 10.50
CA GLU A 383 27.91 -5.09 9.32
C GLU A 383 26.63 -4.92 8.49
N ASN A 384 26.79 -4.73 7.18
CA ASN A 384 25.65 -4.57 6.28
C ASN A 384 25.87 -5.34 4.98
N ILE A 385 25.07 -6.40 4.82
CA ILE A 385 25.14 -7.31 3.66
C ILE A 385 24.83 -6.63 2.31
N LYS A 386 24.22 -5.43 2.34
CA LYS A 386 23.93 -4.64 1.13
C LYS A 386 25.11 -3.79 0.65
N CYS A 387 26.23 -3.78 1.36
CA CYS A 387 27.42 -3.09 0.90
C CYS A 387 27.92 -3.70 -0.42
N PRO A 388 28.14 -2.91 -1.49
CA PRO A 388 28.49 -3.44 -2.81
C PRO A 388 29.79 -4.24 -2.84
N GLN A 389 30.69 -3.96 -1.89
CA GLN A 389 32.00 -4.59 -1.75
C GLN A 389 31.98 -5.84 -0.86
N ALA A 390 30.84 -6.20 -0.26
CA ALA A 390 30.72 -7.42 0.54
C ALA A 390 30.95 -8.65 -0.35
N SER A 391 31.88 -9.51 0.05
CA SER A 391 32.29 -10.69 -0.73
C SER A 391 32.32 -11.95 0.13
N ILE A 392 32.71 -13.08 -0.44
CA ILE A 392 32.86 -14.33 0.31
C ILE A 392 34.03 -14.31 1.31
N SER A 393 34.98 -13.38 1.15
CA SER A 393 36.17 -13.27 2.00
C SER A 393 36.16 -12.04 2.91
N GLU A 394 35.30 -11.05 2.66
CA GLU A 394 35.32 -9.74 3.34
C GLU A 394 33.99 -9.39 4.00
N LEU A 395 34.06 -8.77 5.18
CA LEU A 395 32.96 -8.15 5.89
C LEU A 395 33.07 -6.63 5.75
N TRP A 396 31.98 -6.02 5.30
CA TRP A 396 31.84 -4.59 5.11
C TRP A 396 30.63 -4.10 5.89
N GLY A 397 30.73 -2.88 6.41
CA GLY A 397 29.68 -2.29 7.20
C GLY A 397 29.53 -0.80 6.95
N ILE A 398 28.61 -0.20 7.68
CA ILE A 398 28.13 1.14 7.44
C ILE A 398 28.01 1.90 8.75
N LYS A 399 28.25 3.21 8.72
CA LYS A 399 27.97 4.10 9.85
C LYS A 399 26.58 4.70 9.71
N CYS A 400 25.93 4.95 10.85
CA CYS A 400 24.69 5.72 10.87
C CYS A 400 25.05 7.21 10.85
N ILE A 401 24.53 7.94 9.86
CA ILE A 401 24.71 9.39 9.73
C ILE A 401 23.35 10.04 9.51
N ASN A 402 23.01 11.03 10.33
CA ASN A 402 21.71 11.71 10.35
C ASN A 402 20.52 10.72 10.42
N GLY A 403 20.69 9.64 11.19
CA GLY A 403 19.67 8.62 11.41
C GLY A 403 19.39 7.67 10.23
N ARG A 404 20.31 7.57 9.26
CA ARG A 404 20.23 6.64 8.12
C ARG A 404 21.54 5.91 7.86
N TYR A 405 21.43 4.72 7.26
CA TYR A 405 22.56 3.99 6.69
C TYR A 405 22.76 4.38 5.22
N ASN A 406 23.88 5.04 4.89
CA ASN A 406 24.24 5.34 3.49
C ASN A 406 25.13 4.25 2.87
N THR A 407 24.55 3.40 2.02
CA THR A 407 25.20 2.25 1.34
C THR A 407 26.31 2.62 0.36
N GLU A 408 26.48 3.91 0.04
CA GLU A 408 27.61 4.41 -0.75
C GLU A 408 28.87 4.62 0.11
N ASN A 409 28.72 4.72 1.43
CA ASN A 409 29.80 4.94 2.40
C ASN A 409 30.11 3.66 3.19
N CYS A 410 30.24 2.54 2.50
CA CYS A 410 30.65 1.29 3.13
C CYS A 410 32.12 1.32 3.52
N GLU A 411 32.42 0.88 4.74
CA GLU A 411 33.77 0.78 5.30
C GLU A 411 34.12 -0.69 5.57
N PHE A 412 35.38 -1.05 5.28
CA PHE A 412 35.88 -2.40 5.53
C PHE A 412 35.90 -2.66 7.04
N MET A 413 35.32 -3.78 7.46
CA MET A 413 35.30 -4.17 8.87
C MET A 413 36.40 -5.18 9.18
N SER A 414 36.36 -6.34 8.51
CA SER A 414 37.29 -7.45 8.76
C SER A 414 37.19 -8.53 7.69
N CYS A 415 38.08 -9.52 7.73
CA CYS A 415 37.98 -10.71 6.90
C CYS A 415 37.04 -11.75 7.51
N LYS A 416 36.32 -12.48 6.65
CA LYS A 416 35.53 -13.64 7.04
C LYS A 416 36.44 -14.78 7.51
N SER A 417 35.91 -15.65 8.38
CA SER A 417 36.65 -16.80 8.92
C SER A 417 37.28 -17.64 7.81
N GLY A 418 38.56 -17.99 7.96
CA GLY A 418 39.37 -18.68 6.95
C GLY A 418 40.20 -17.77 6.02
N TYR A 419 40.05 -16.45 6.13
CA TYR A 419 40.80 -15.46 5.36
C TYR A 419 41.56 -14.48 6.26
N MET A 420 42.71 -13.97 5.83
CA MET A 420 43.50 -12.93 6.50
C MET A 420 43.66 -11.70 5.62
N TYR A 421 43.67 -10.51 6.22
CA TYR A 421 43.84 -9.26 5.48
C TYR A 421 45.29 -9.13 5.01
N ASP A 422 45.48 -9.02 3.70
CA ASP A 422 46.78 -8.74 3.10
C ASP A 422 46.93 -7.22 2.95
N ASP A 423 47.78 -6.62 3.79
CA ASP A 423 48.00 -5.17 3.81
C ASP A 423 48.59 -4.60 2.52
N ILE A 424 49.25 -5.44 1.71
CA ILE A 424 49.87 -5.06 0.45
C ILE A 424 48.82 -5.07 -0.67
N LYS A 425 48.00 -6.13 -0.73
CA LYS A 425 46.94 -6.27 -1.74
C LYS A 425 45.64 -5.58 -1.37
N LYS A 426 45.53 -5.09 -0.13
CA LYS A 426 44.33 -4.46 0.44
C LYS A 426 43.06 -5.31 0.32
N THR A 427 43.19 -6.63 0.50
CA THR A 427 42.07 -7.59 0.40
C THR A 427 42.31 -8.84 1.27
N CYS A 428 41.25 -9.61 1.54
CA CYS A 428 41.31 -10.82 2.34
C CYS A 428 41.70 -12.07 1.52
N VAL A 429 42.75 -12.79 1.95
CA VAL A 429 43.32 -13.97 1.25
C VAL A 429 43.23 -15.26 2.09
N VAL A 430 43.10 -16.41 1.43
CA VAL A 430 42.95 -17.74 2.06
C VAL A 430 44.20 -18.12 2.84
N GLN A 431 44.01 -18.60 4.08
CA GLN A 431 45.10 -18.95 4.99
C GLN A 431 45.79 -20.27 4.58
N SER A 432 47.02 -20.21 4.04
CA SER A 432 47.83 -21.41 3.69
C SER A 432 48.54 -22.00 4.91
N SER A 433 48.42 -23.31 5.12
CA SER A 433 48.87 -24.06 6.31
C SER A 433 50.29 -24.62 6.24
N SER A 434 51.28 -23.85 6.67
CA SER A 434 52.58 -24.38 7.11
C SER A 434 53.11 -23.57 8.29
N CYS A 435 53.38 -24.22 9.43
CA CYS A 435 53.90 -23.59 10.66
C CYS A 435 55.28 -24.12 11.04
N LYS A 436 56.00 -23.44 11.95
CA LYS A 436 57.29 -23.93 12.48
C LYS A 436 57.08 -24.76 13.75
N ASP A 437 57.81 -25.86 13.89
CA ASP A 437 57.67 -26.75 15.05
C ASP A 437 57.87 -26.02 16.38
N GLY A 438 56.89 -26.16 17.27
CA GLY A 438 56.83 -25.48 18.56
C GLY A 438 56.03 -24.16 18.56
N GLU A 439 55.69 -23.61 17.40
CA GLU A 439 54.84 -22.42 17.27
C GLU A 439 53.41 -22.76 17.71
N ILE A 440 52.78 -21.89 18.50
CA ILE A 440 51.41 -22.08 18.99
C ILE A 440 50.46 -21.11 18.28
N ARG A 441 49.25 -21.56 17.96
CA ARG A 441 48.22 -20.73 17.32
C ARG A 441 46.86 -21.03 17.96
N ILE A 442 46.13 -19.97 18.34
CA ILE A 442 44.76 -20.09 18.82
C ILE A 442 43.93 -20.82 17.76
N ASP A 443 43.28 -21.92 18.13
CA ASP A 443 42.55 -22.77 17.19
C ASP A 443 41.18 -23.15 17.78
N GLN A 444 40.11 -22.78 17.07
CA GLN A 444 38.73 -23.03 17.51
C GLN A 444 38.37 -24.52 17.53
N MET A 445 39.19 -25.40 16.94
CA MET A 445 39.00 -26.85 17.02
C MET A 445 39.60 -27.50 18.28
N CYS A 446 40.34 -26.75 19.10
CA CYS A 446 40.66 -27.17 20.46
C CYS A 446 39.38 -27.22 21.28
N LYS A 447 39.01 -28.41 21.78
CA LYS A 447 37.73 -28.65 22.48
C LYS A 447 37.57 -27.80 23.74
N GLU A 448 38.68 -27.35 24.29
CA GLU A 448 38.77 -26.55 25.50
C GLU A 448 38.50 -25.05 25.25
N THR A 449 38.55 -24.58 24.00
CA THR A 449 38.17 -23.20 23.65
C THR A 449 36.68 -22.98 23.91
N SER A 450 36.36 -21.97 24.71
CA SER A 450 34.99 -21.66 25.14
C SER A 450 34.70 -20.16 25.08
N GLU A 451 33.48 -19.75 25.42
CA GLU A 451 33.12 -18.33 25.56
C GLU A 451 33.97 -17.57 26.60
N LYS A 452 34.73 -18.28 27.44
CA LYS A 452 35.57 -17.68 28.49
C LYS A 452 37.06 -17.76 28.20
N GLU A 453 37.52 -18.78 27.47
CA GLU A 453 38.95 -19.12 27.33
C GLU A 453 39.36 -19.39 25.89
N PHE A 454 40.55 -18.91 25.51
CA PHE A 454 41.23 -19.28 24.28
C PHE A 454 42.28 -20.35 24.52
N TRP A 455 42.22 -21.40 23.71
CA TRP A 455 43.22 -22.47 23.69
C TRP A 455 43.91 -22.52 22.33
N ALA A 456 45.21 -22.83 22.36
CA ALA A 456 46.07 -22.85 21.18
C ALA A 456 46.57 -24.26 20.87
N ALA A 457 46.54 -24.63 19.59
CA ALA A 457 47.17 -25.84 19.09
C ALA A 457 48.67 -25.60 18.89
N LYS A 458 49.48 -26.62 19.16
CA LYS A 458 50.94 -26.56 18.98
C LYS A 458 51.34 -27.14 17.63
N CYS A 459 52.25 -26.49 16.94
CA CYS A 459 52.78 -26.99 15.67
C CYS A 459 53.74 -28.17 15.92
N VAL A 460 53.46 -29.30 15.27
CA VAL A 460 54.26 -30.53 15.28
C VAL A 460 54.41 -31.04 13.85
N ASN A 461 55.65 -31.26 13.40
CA ASN A 461 56.00 -31.62 12.03
C ASN A 461 55.37 -30.72 10.96
N GLY A 462 55.40 -29.42 11.18
CA GLY A 462 54.94 -28.42 10.21
C GLY A 462 53.42 -28.26 10.08
N LYS A 463 52.64 -28.92 10.96
CA LYS A 463 51.17 -28.80 11.04
C LYS A 463 50.75 -28.59 12.49
N TYR A 464 49.71 -27.79 12.70
CA TYR A 464 49.13 -27.63 14.04
C TYR A 464 48.42 -28.93 14.45
N ASP A 465 48.78 -29.44 15.63
CA ASP A 465 48.17 -30.60 16.27
C ASP A 465 47.10 -30.13 17.28
N ASN A 466 45.86 -30.41 16.95
CA ASN A 466 44.68 -29.95 17.67
C ASN A 466 44.25 -30.95 18.77
N THR A 467 45.03 -32.00 18.99
CA THR A 467 44.80 -32.97 20.09
C THR A 467 45.60 -32.66 21.35
N ASN A 468 46.60 -31.77 21.26
CA ASN A 468 47.44 -31.33 22.39
C ASN A 468 47.37 -29.81 22.55
N CYS A 469 46.21 -29.31 23.00
CA CYS A 469 45.95 -27.89 23.14
C CYS A 469 46.49 -27.34 24.47
N VAL A 470 47.00 -26.10 24.44
CA VAL A 470 47.50 -25.39 25.62
C VAL A 470 46.71 -24.11 25.86
N PHE A 471 46.46 -23.79 27.12
CA PHE A 471 45.80 -22.54 27.50
C PHE A 471 46.61 -21.36 26.96
N TYR A 472 45.95 -20.45 26.25
CA TYR A 472 46.58 -19.27 25.68
C TYR A 472 46.25 -18.02 26.49
N ASP A 473 44.96 -17.66 26.58
CA ASP A 473 44.50 -16.47 27.31
C ASP A 473 42.98 -16.50 27.57
N CYS A 474 42.46 -15.57 28.38
CA CYS A 474 41.03 -15.33 28.52
C CYS A 474 40.45 -14.56 27.32
N THR A 475 39.17 -14.77 27.03
CA THR A 475 38.44 -14.00 26.00
C THR A 475 38.19 -12.55 26.46
N PRO A 476 38.00 -11.58 25.54
CA PRO A 476 37.76 -10.19 25.90
C PRO A 476 36.54 -10.02 26.81
N GLY A 477 36.74 -9.34 27.93
CA GLY A 477 35.71 -9.20 28.97
C GLY A 477 35.80 -10.24 30.08
N TYR A 478 36.83 -11.10 30.09
CA TYR A 478 37.21 -11.99 31.18
C TYR A 478 38.68 -11.77 31.58
N GLU A 479 39.04 -12.08 32.82
CA GLU A 479 40.41 -12.03 33.34
C GLU A 479 40.73 -13.27 34.20
N LEU A 480 42.01 -13.62 34.29
CA LEU A 480 42.47 -14.81 35.00
C LEU A 480 42.47 -14.55 36.51
N ASN A 481 41.77 -15.38 37.30
CA ASN A 481 41.81 -15.29 38.76
C ASN A 481 43.04 -16.02 39.35
N SER A 482 43.20 -15.93 40.68
CA SER A 482 44.29 -16.57 41.44
C SER A 482 44.30 -18.11 41.36
N ASP A 483 43.17 -18.72 40.98
CA ASP A 483 43.02 -20.17 40.78
C ASP A 483 43.20 -20.59 39.31
N LYS A 484 43.63 -19.65 38.44
CA LYS A 484 43.90 -19.82 37.00
C LYS A 484 42.66 -20.11 36.13
N GLU A 485 41.51 -19.56 36.51
CA GLU A 485 40.26 -19.62 35.73
C GLU A 485 39.86 -18.24 35.18
N CYS A 486 39.25 -18.20 33.99
CA CYS A 486 38.79 -16.94 33.38
C CYS A 486 37.41 -16.49 33.90
N VAL A 487 37.37 -15.36 34.61
CA VAL A 487 36.17 -14.76 35.22
C VAL A 487 35.79 -13.41 34.61
N LYS A 488 34.50 -13.06 34.56
CA LYS A 488 34.01 -11.89 33.82
C LYS A 488 34.47 -10.58 34.46
N LYS A 489 35.05 -9.69 33.65
CA LYS A 489 35.58 -8.37 34.03
C LYS A 489 34.42 -7.43 34.37
N THR A 490 34.31 -7.04 35.64
CA THR A 490 33.23 -6.17 36.10
C THR A 490 33.62 -4.71 35.92
N VAL A 491 32.94 -3.99 35.01
CA VAL A 491 33.10 -2.55 34.82
C VAL A 491 31.99 -1.83 35.60
N CYS A 492 32.34 -0.87 36.45
CA CYS A 492 31.39 -0.13 37.30
C CYS A 492 31.44 1.37 37.05
N ASN A 493 30.38 2.10 37.43
CA ASN A 493 30.35 3.56 37.37
C ASN A 493 31.11 4.16 38.55
N GLU A 494 31.94 5.17 38.28
CA GLU A 494 32.81 5.82 39.28
C GLU A 494 32.01 6.23 40.54
N GLY A 495 32.45 5.77 41.71
CA GLY A 495 31.76 6.04 42.98
C GLY A 495 30.62 5.10 43.36
N ALA A 496 30.21 4.16 42.51
CA ALA A 496 29.24 3.11 42.87
C ALA A 496 29.77 2.23 44.01
N ILE A 497 28.87 1.74 44.86
CA ILE A 497 29.18 0.88 46.01
C ILE A 497 28.60 -0.52 45.76
N LEU A 498 29.42 -1.55 45.92
CA LEU A 498 29.03 -2.96 45.81
C LEU A 498 29.23 -3.69 47.14
N PRO A 499 28.16 -4.16 47.80
CA PRO A 499 28.25 -5.10 48.91
C PRO A 499 28.83 -6.44 48.43
N THR A 500 29.90 -6.93 49.07
CA THR A 500 30.69 -8.08 48.65
C THR A 500 31.44 -8.73 49.82
N LYS A 501 31.74 -10.03 49.68
CA LYS A 501 32.61 -10.79 50.59
C LYS A 501 34.07 -10.82 50.12
N LEU A 502 34.35 -10.25 48.95
CA LEU A 502 35.65 -10.31 48.28
C LEU A 502 36.67 -9.28 48.80
N CYS A 503 36.28 -8.44 49.76
CA CYS A 503 37.17 -7.46 50.36
C CYS A 503 38.26 -8.15 51.19
N LYS A 504 39.50 -7.67 51.08
CA LYS A 504 40.69 -8.32 51.68
C LYS A 504 40.57 -8.58 53.19
N ASP A 505 39.88 -7.70 53.91
CA ASP A 505 39.74 -7.77 55.37
C ASP A 505 38.41 -8.38 55.84
N ALA A 506 37.57 -8.86 54.90
CA ALA A 506 36.28 -9.46 55.24
C ALA A 506 36.47 -10.80 55.97
N LYS A 507 35.81 -10.94 57.11
CA LYS A 507 35.78 -12.19 57.88
C LYS A 507 34.51 -12.98 57.61
N ASP A 508 34.57 -14.26 57.96
CA ASP A 508 33.46 -15.18 57.75
C ASP A 508 32.20 -14.69 58.46
N GLY A 509 31.11 -14.49 57.71
CA GLY A 509 29.85 -13.90 58.19
C GLY A 509 29.69 -12.39 58.01
N GLU A 510 30.66 -11.69 57.42
CA GLU A 510 30.60 -10.23 57.19
C GLU A 510 30.43 -9.90 55.69
N ILE A 511 29.65 -8.85 55.40
CA ILE A 511 29.52 -8.24 54.06
C ILE A 511 30.11 -6.83 54.11
N TRP A 512 31.03 -6.55 53.18
CA TRP A 512 31.77 -5.30 53.08
C TRP A 512 31.43 -4.56 51.77
N ALA A 513 31.54 -3.24 51.75
CA ALA A 513 31.22 -2.39 50.62
C ALA A 513 32.49 -1.96 49.87
N ALA A 514 32.67 -2.44 48.63
CA ALA A 514 33.74 -2.00 47.73
C ALA A 514 33.26 -0.80 46.90
N LYS A 515 34.11 0.23 46.75
CA LYS A 515 33.81 1.42 45.94
C LYS A 515 34.43 1.32 44.56
N CYS A 516 33.71 1.75 43.55
CA CYS A 516 34.20 1.82 42.18
C CYS A 516 35.21 2.98 42.01
N ILE A 517 36.41 2.66 41.53
CA ILE A 517 37.47 3.62 41.22
C ILE A 517 38.07 3.28 39.84
N ASN A 518 38.15 4.27 38.96
CA ASN A 518 38.55 4.17 37.56
C ASN A 518 37.90 3.02 36.81
N GLY A 519 36.59 2.85 37.00
CA GLY A 519 35.79 1.84 36.29
C GLY A 519 35.88 0.41 36.83
N SER A 520 36.58 0.14 37.93
CA SER A 520 36.57 -1.18 38.62
C SER A 520 36.40 -1.06 40.14
N PHE A 521 35.75 -2.05 40.77
CA PHE A 521 35.55 -2.05 42.22
C PHE A 521 36.88 -2.31 42.94
N ASN A 522 37.24 -1.43 43.87
CA ASN A 522 38.44 -1.58 44.69
C ASN A 522 38.14 -2.44 45.92
N TYR A 523 38.58 -3.69 45.90
CA TYR A 523 38.41 -4.66 47.00
C TYR A 523 39.48 -4.57 48.10
N THR A 524 40.38 -3.59 48.02
CA THR A 524 41.46 -3.39 49.00
C THR A 524 41.05 -2.43 50.12
N ASN A 525 40.27 -1.39 49.78
CA ASN A 525 39.78 -0.38 50.74
C ASN A 525 38.25 -0.44 50.81
N CYS A 526 37.73 -1.36 51.62
CA CYS A 526 36.30 -1.53 51.81
C CYS A 526 35.84 -1.02 53.18
N GLU A 527 34.55 -0.69 53.29
CA GLU A 527 33.91 -0.34 54.57
C GLU A 527 32.91 -1.43 54.97
N PHE A 528 32.77 -1.71 56.27
CA PHE A 528 31.81 -2.71 56.73
C PHE A 528 30.38 -2.27 56.39
N ALA A 529 29.62 -3.14 55.74
CA ALA A 529 28.24 -2.84 55.37
C ALA A 529 27.24 -3.48 56.35
N GLN A 530 27.28 -4.81 56.49
CA GLN A 530 26.36 -5.58 57.33
C GLN A 530 26.85 -7.01 57.59
N CYS A 531 26.15 -7.74 58.46
CA CYS A 531 26.34 -9.19 58.60
C CYS A 531 25.63 -9.96 57.47
N ASP A 532 26.19 -11.12 57.13
CA ASP A 532 25.61 -12.08 56.19
C ASP A 532 24.40 -12.81 56.80
N ASP A 533 23.54 -13.38 55.96
CA ASP A 533 22.36 -14.12 56.42
C ASP A 533 22.76 -15.30 57.33
N GLY A 534 22.13 -15.39 58.49
CA GLY A 534 22.48 -16.39 59.52
C GLY A 534 23.60 -15.95 60.47
N TYR A 535 24.03 -14.69 60.43
CA TYR A 535 24.93 -14.07 61.39
C TYR A 535 24.31 -12.79 61.99
N THR A 536 24.63 -12.47 63.24
CA THR A 536 24.20 -11.24 63.93
C THR A 536 25.41 -10.44 64.43
N LEU A 537 25.27 -9.12 64.50
CA LEU A 537 26.33 -8.24 64.98
C LEU A 537 26.47 -8.41 66.51
N SER A 538 27.67 -8.70 66.99
CA SER A 538 27.96 -8.73 68.43
C SER A 538 27.95 -7.32 69.04
N ASP A 539 27.35 -7.17 70.23
CA ASP A 539 27.25 -5.91 70.98
C ASP A 539 28.55 -5.49 71.71
N ASP A 540 29.67 -6.21 71.51
CA ASP A 540 30.96 -5.83 72.09
C ASP A 540 31.73 -4.82 71.22
N THR A 541 32.60 -4.04 71.85
CA THR A 541 33.30 -2.84 71.31
C THR A 541 34.16 -3.03 70.03
N ASN A 542 34.21 -4.23 69.45
CA ASN A 542 34.94 -4.56 68.22
C ASN A 542 34.07 -5.09 67.05
N LYS A 543 32.74 -4.88 67.06
CA LYS A 543 31.79 -5.06 65.93
C LYS A 543 32.15 -6.18 64.93
N ARG A 544 31.91 -7.44 65.30
CA ARG A 544 32.06 -8.62 64.40
C ARG A 544 30.74 -9.38 64.26
N CYS A 545 30.56 -10.08 63.15
CA CYS A 545 29.40 -10.94 62.90
C CYS A 545 29.59 -12.35 63.48
N VAL A 546 28.58 -12.88 64.17
CA VAL A 546 28.58 -14.22 64.80
C VAL A 546 27.42 -15.06 64.30
N LYS A 547 27.69 -16.33 63.99
CA LYS A 547 26.74 -17.27 63.39
C LYS A 547 25.61 -17.60 64.36
N ASN A 548 24.37 -17.52 63.89
CA ASN A 548 23.20 -17.98 64.62
C ASN A 548 23.30 -19.52 64.78
N GLY A 549 23.63 -19.99 65.98
CA GLY A 549 23.49 -21.40 66.37
C GLY A 549 22.01 -21.82 66.33
N GLU A 550 21.62 -23.09 66.24
CA GLU A 550 22.28 -24.37 66.51
C GLU A 550 21.29 -25.49 66.07
N ASN A 551 21.80 -26.70 65.86
CA ASN A 551 21.06 -27.98 65.99
C ASN A 551 19.96 -28.41 64.99
N THR A 552 20.16 -29.67 64.58
CA THR A 552 19.19 -30.77 64.32
C THR A 552 18.32 -30.81 63.06
N ASP A 553 18.61 -31.86 62.29
CA ASP A 553 17.71 -32.85 61.68
C ASP A 553 16.69 -32.46 60.60
N SER A 554 16.98 -32.98 59.40
CA SER A 554 16.14 -33.92 58.64
C SER A 554 14.62 -33.75 58.75
N ALA A 555 13.98 -33.37 57.66
CA ALA A 555 13.17 -34.29 56.86
C ALA A 555 12.46 -33.57 55.70
N THR A 556 12.57 -34.21 54.52
CA THR A 556 11.56 -34.37 53.47
C THR A 556 10.11 -33.98 53.81
N ILE A 557 9.42 -33.38 52.83
CA ILE A 557 8.01 -33.56 52.38
C ILE A 557 7.64 -32.28 51.59
N LEU A 558 7.51 -32.29 50.27
CA LEU A 558 6.38 -32.74 49.43
C LEU A 558 5.10 -31.87 49.55
N CYS A 559 4.57 -31.52 48.36
CA CYS A 559 3.21 -31.03 48.02
C CYS A 559 2.98 -29.50 48.07
N VAL A 560 2.82 -28.84 46.91
CA VAL A 560 1.60 -28.67 46.06
C VAL A 560 0.82 -27.42 46.46
N VAL A 561 0.41 -26.63 45.44
CA VAL A 561 -0.70 -25.65 45.32
C VAL A 561 -0.16 -24.50 44.43
N THR A 562 -0.37 -24.53 43.10
CA THR A 562 -1.44 -23.82 42.36
C THR A 562 -1.55 -22.33 42.71
N LEU A 563 -1.67 -21.36 41.81
CA LEU A 563 -2.59 -21.23 40.68
C LEU A 563 -2.30 -19.85 40.04
N THR A 564 -2.34 -19.75 38.69
CA THR A 564 -2.89 -18.62 37.88
C THR A 564 -2.27 -17.21 38.06
N LEU A 565 -2.37 -16.22 37.17
CA LEU A 565 -3.08 -15.90 35.92
C LEU A 565 -2.28 -14.70 35.35
N LEU A 566 -2.26 -14.43 34.05
CA LEU A 566 -2.88 -13.21 33.49
C LEU A 566 -2.54 -12.98 32.01
N MET A 567 -3.64 -12.85 31.27
CA MET A 567 -3.81 -12.31 29.94
C MET A 567 -3.50 -10.79 29.87
N VAL A 568 -2.84 -10.40 28.78
CA VAL A 568 -3.31 -9.52 27.69
C VAL A 568 -4.22 -8.32 28.05
N ILE A 569 -3.64 -7.13 27.83
CA ILE A 569 -4.12 -5.90 27.14
C ILE A 569 -5.47 -5.28 27.56
N LEU A 570 -5.42 -3.97 27.90
CA LEU A 570 -6.15 -2.88 27.22
C LEU A 570 -5.97 -1.55 27.99
N VAL A 571 -5.46 -0.51 27.32
CA VAL A 571 -6.27 0.65 26.86
C VAL A 571 -5.69 1.09 25.52
#